data_AF-A0A5C4LNA8-F1
#
_entry.id   AF-A0A5C4LNA8-F1
#
_cell.length_a   1.000
_cell.length_b   1.000
_cell.length_c   1.000
_cell.angle_alpha   90.00
_cell.angle_beta   90.00
_cell.angle_gamma   90.00
#
_symmetry.space_group_name_H-M   'P 1'
#
loop_
_entity.id
_entity.type
_entity.pdbx_description
1 polymer ?
#
loop_
_entity_poly.entity_id
_entity_poly.type
_entity_poly.pdbx_seq_one_letter_code
_entity_poly.pdbx_strand_id
1 'polypeptide(L)' 'MDNEPWQRRAKAAGLSQKMLAEMTGRPVNTISRQIRGEHGAVPLHLIAVITAWELMGEEQRDEWRRLLAREAARQDAAG' A
#
# COMPACT_ATOMS: atom_id res chain seq x y z
N MET A 1 -1.99 16.64 15.47
CA MET A 1 -3.02 16.04 14.58
C MET A 1 -2.22 15.04 13.75
N ASP A 2 -1.93 13.90 14.37
CA ASP A 2 -0.73 13.14 14.02
C ASP A 2 -1.13 12.00 13.09
N ASN A 3 -1.24 12.32 11.80
CA ASN A 3 -1.37 11.33 10.71
C ASN A 3 0.01 10.84 10.22
N GLU A 4 1.10 11.33 10.82
CA GLU A 4 2.46 10.79 10.69
C GLU A 4 2.68 9.30 11.12
N PRO A 5 1.89 8.65 12.01
CA PRO A 5 2.20 7.28 12.42
C PRO A 5 2.12 6.29 11.26
N TRP A 6 1.21 6.47 10.30
CA TRP A 6 1.06 5.51 9.20
C TRP A 6 2.18 5.57 8.19
N GLN A 7 2.68 6.77 7.86
CA GLN A 7 3.86 6.92 7.02
C GLN A 7 5.10 6.32 7.70
N ARG A 8 5.25 6.56 9.01
CA ARG A 8 6.35 5.99 9.80
C ARG A 8 6.27 4.47 9.87
N ARG A 9 5.08 3.91 10.08
CA ARG A 9 4.84 2.46 10.10
C ARG A 9 5.14 1.80 8.77
N ALA A 10 4.63 2.35 7.67
CA ALA A 10 4.94 1.87 6.33
C ALA A 10 6.46 1.83 6.10
N LYS A 11 7.16 2.93 6.42
CA LYS A 11 8.62 2.99 6.29
C LYS A 11 9.33 1.95 7.17
N ALA A 12 8.90 1.79 8.43
CA ALA A 12 9.46 0.81 9.36
C ALA A 12 9.23 -0.65 8.90
N ALA A 13 8.11 -0.91 8.23
CA ALA A 13 7.76 -2.20 7.64
C ALA A 13 8.43 -2.46 6.27
N GLY A 14 9.31 -1.56 5.81
CA GLY A 14 9.98 -1.65 4.51
C GLY A 14 9.07 -1.33 3.31
N LEU A 15 7.89 -0.75 3.53
CA LEU A 15 6.98 -0.33 2.48
C LEU A 15 7.35 1.04 1.91
N SER A 16 7.58 1.08 0.60
CA SER A 16 7.69 2.34 -0.13
C SER A 16 6.32 2.84 -0.59
N GLN A 17 6.21 4.15 -0.86
CA GLN A 17 5.00 4.73 -1.46
C GLN A 17 4.70 4.14 -2.84
N LYS A 18 5.74 3.73 -3.59
CA LYS A 18 5.61 3.04 -4.87
C LYS A 18 4.96 1.66 -4.71
N MET A 19 5.41 0.89 -3.72
CA MET A 19 4.81 -0.42 -3.42
C MET A 19 3.35 -0.29 -2.99
N LEU A 20 3.04 0.69 -2.13
CA LEU A 20 1.65 0.96 -1.73
C LEU A 20 0.77 1.36 -2.93
N ALA A 21 1.31 2.16 -3.85
CA ALA A 21 0.63 2.53 -5.09
C ALA A 21 0.31 1.32 -5.97
N GLU A 22 1.30 0.45 -6.17
CA GLU A 22 1.15 -0.81 -6.91
C GLU A 22 0.08 -1.71 -6.26
N MET A 23 0.14 -1.89 -4.94
CA MET A 23 -0.78 -2.77 -4.21
C MET A 23 -2.21 -2.26 -4.16
N THR A 24 -2.41 -0.94 -4.24
CA THR A 24 -3.74 -0.32 -4.15
C THR A 24 -4.31 0.08 -5.52
N GLY A 25 -3.54 -0.07 -6.60
CA GLY A 25 -3.92 0.39 -7.93
C GLY A 25 -4.12 1.91 -8.00
N ARG A 26 -3.38 2.67 -7.21
CA ARG A 26 -3.49 4.14 -7.14
C ARG A 26 -2.22 4.83 -7.58
N PRO A 27 -2.30 6.04 -8.14
CA PRO A 27 -1.11 6.84 -8.42
C PRO A 27 -0.27 7.12 -7.16
N VAL A 28 1.06 7.07 -7.30
CA VAL A 28 2.01 7.31 -6.19
C VAL A 28 1.77 8.66 -5.52
N ASN A 29 1.47 9.71 -6.29
CA ASN A 29 1.16 11.03 -5.75
C ASN A 29 -0.10 11.04 -4.86
N THR A 30 -1.07 10.17 -5.14
CA THR A 30 -2.31 10.03 -4.36
C THR A 30 -2.00 9.34 -3.04
N ILE A 31 -1.22 8.27 -3.07
CA ILE A 31 -0.75 7.57 -1.86
C ILE A 31 0.08 8.49 -0.97
N SER A 32 1.00 9.25 -1.56
CA SER A 32 1.85 10.21 -0.84
C SER A 32 1.02 11.25 -0.07
N ARG A 33 -0.02 11.81 -0.70
CA ARG A 33 -0.92 12.79 -0.06
C ARG A 33 -1.83 12.15 0.98
N GLN A 34 -2.38 10.98 0.68
CA GLN A 34 -3.28 10.25 1.58
C GLN A 34 -2.57 9.80 2.86
N ILE A 35 -1.34 9.26 2.76
CA ILE A 35 -0.61 8.76 3.93
C ILE A 35 -0.09 9.87 4.84
N ARG A 36 0.11 11.09 4.31
CA ARG A 36 0.39 12.30 5.08
C ARG A 36 -0.86 12.90 5.74
N GLY A 37 -2.04 12.41 5.39
CA GLY A 37 -3.31 12.96 5.87
C GLY A 37 -3.64 14.35 5.31
N GLU A 38 -3.12 14.70 4.13
CA GLU A 38 -3.41 16.00 3.48
C GLU A 38 -4.90 16.19 3.14
N HIS A 39 -5.65 15.09 3.07
CA HIS A 39 -7.09 15.08 2.80
C HIS A 39 -7.91 14.63 4.01
N GLY A 40 -7.36 14.72 5.22
CA GLY A 40 -7.98 14.24 6.45
C GLY A 40 -7.36 12.93 6.94
N ALA A 41 -8.18 12.06 7.55
CA ALA A 41 -7.71 10.78 8.06
C ALA A 41 -7.15 9.87 6.95
N VAL A 42 -6.12 9.08 7.27
CA VAL A 42 -5.58 8.08 6.34
C VAL A 42 -6.69 7.09 5.97
N PRO A 43 -6.96 6.84 4.68
CA PRO A 43 -8.02 5.93 4.27
C PRO A 43 -7.86 4.52 4.85
N LEU A 44 -8.97 3.89 5.24
CA LEU A 44 -8.96 2.57 5.88
C LEU A 44 -8.31 1.48 4.99
N HIS A 45 -8.44 1.57 3.67
CA HIS A 45 -7.78 0.61 2.77
C HIS A 45 -6.25 0.68 2.83
N LEU A 46 -5.68 1.88 2.98
CA LEU A 46 -4.23 2.08 3.16
C LEU A 46 -3.79 1.50 4.51
N ILE A 47 -4.54 1.77 5.56
CA ILE A 47 -4.33 1.22 6.90
C ILE A 47 -4.37 -0.31 6.86
N ALA A 48 -5.37 -0.89 6.18
CA ALA A 48 -5.53 -2.32 6.04
C ALA A 48 -4.33 -2.97 5.32
N VAL A 49 -3.86 -2.36 4.22
CA VAL A 49 -2.69 -2.87 3.48
C VAL A 49 -1.43 -2.83 4.34
N ILE A 50 -1.16 -1.73 5.04
CA ILE A 50 0.02 -1.60 5.92
C ILE A 50 -0.06 -2.62 7.06
N THR A 51 -1.23 -2.73 7.70
CA THR A 51 -1.44 -3.67 8.82
C THR A 51 -1.29 -5.12 8.35
N ALA A 52 -1.87 -5.49 7.22
CA ALA A 52 -1.70 -6.82 6.65
C ALA A 52 -0.22 -7.12 6.39
N TRP A 53 0.50 -6.19 5.76
CA TRP A 53 1.93 -6.34 5.45
C TRP A 53 2.78 -6.58 6.70
N GLU A 54 2.52 -5.83 7.78
CA GLU A 54 3.22 -6.01 9.06
C GLU A 54 2.97 -7.39 9.68
N LEU A 55 1.78 -7.96 9.48
CA LEU A 55 1.41 -9.29 10.00
C LEU A 55 2.01 -10.45 9.20
N MET A 56 2.32 -10.24 7.91
CA MET A 56 2.87 -11.30 7.06
C MET A 56 4.36 -11.49 7.26
N GLY A 57 4.78 -12.76 7.19
CA GLY A 57 6.17 -13.15 7.00
C GLY A 57 6.68 -12.79 5.60
N GLU A 58 7.99 -12.90 5.40
CA GLU A 58 8.63 -12.57 4.12
C GLU A 58 8.08 -13.39 2.94
N GLU A 59 7.93 -14.71 3.10
CA GLU A 59 7.37 -15.59 2.07
C GLU A 59 5.93 -15.20 1.68
N GLN A 60 5.11 -14.82 2.66
CA GLN A 60 3.73 -14.40 2.43
C GLN A 60 3.67 -13.05 1.70
N ARG A 61 4.57 -12.12 2.01
CA ARG A 61 4.70 -10.84 1.28
C ARG A 61 5.10 -11.07 -0.17
N ASP A 62 6.03 -12.00 -0.41
CA ASP A 62 6.45 -12.37 -1.76
C ASP A 62 5.31 -12.96 -2.57
N GLU A 63 4.60 -13.93 -2.00
CA GLU A 63 3.45 -14.53 -2.67
C GLU A 63 2.34 -13.50 -2.90
N TRP A 64 2.06 -12.63 -1.93
CA TRP A 64 1.08 -11.57 -2.10
C TRP A 64 1.43 -10.66 -3.28
N ARG A 65 2.69 -10.22 -3.38
CA ARG A 65 3.15 -9.40 -4.52
C ARG A 65 2.97 -10.12 -5.86
N ARG A 66 3.25 -11.42 -5.94
CA ARG A 66 3.03 -12.21 -7.16
C ARG A 66 1.56 -12.29 -7.54
N LEU A 67 0.67 -12.51 -6.57
CA LEU A 67 -0.77 -12.56 -6.79
C LEU A 67 -1.31 -11.23 -7.32
N LEU A 68 -0.85 -10.11 -6.73
CA LEU A 68 -1.24 -8.77 -7.18
C LEU A 68 -0.73 -8.47 -8.60
N ALA A 69 0.51 -8.83 -8.92
CA ALA A 69 1.05 -8.66 -10.27
C ALA A 69 0.28 -9.47 -11.32
N ARG A 70 -0.14 -10.70 -10.98
CA ARG A 70 -1.00 -11.53 -11.84
C ARG A 70 -2.40 -10.94 -12.04
N GLU A 71 -2.95 -10.27 -11.04
CA GLU A 71 -4.24 -9.61 -11.15
C GLU A 71 -4.15 -8.34 -12.01
N ALA A 72 -3.13 -7.51 -11.78
CA ALA A 72 -2.89 -6.32 -12.59
C ALA A 72 -2.74 -6.67 -14.08
N ALA A 73 -1.93 -7.68 -14.41
CA ALA A 73 -1.78 -8.14 -15.79
C ALA A 73 -3.09 -8.66 -16.41
N ARG A 74 -3.98 -9.27 -15.62
CA ARG A 74 -5.30 -9.70 -16.09
C ARG A 74 -6.23 -8.53 -16.37
N GLN A 75 -6.19 -7.49 -15.54
CA GLN A 75 -6.98 -6.27 -15.76
C GLN A 75 -6.52 -5.53 -17.02
N ASP A 76 -5.21 -5.43 -17.24
CA ASP A 76 -4.64 -4.81 -18.45
C ASP A 76 -5.01 -5.58 -19.73
N ALA A 77 -5.13 -6.91 -19.67
CA ALA A 77 -5.53 -7.73 -20.81
C ALA A 77 -7.04 -7.68 -21.11
N ALA A 78 -7.85 -7.16 -20.19
CA ALA A 78 -9.31 -7.08 -20.32
C ALA A 78 -9.83 -5.71 -20.77
N GLY A 79 -8.95 -4.69 -20.84
CA GLY A 79 -9.25 -3.33 -21.30
C GLY A 79 -8.72 -3.05 -22.70
#